data_AF-A0A293L652-F1
#
_entry.id   AF-A0A293L652-F1
#
_cell.length_a   1.000
_cell.length_b   1.000
_cell.length_c   1.000
_cell.angle_alpha   90.00
_cell.angle_beta   90.00
_cell.angle_gamma   90.00
#
_symmetry.space_group_name_H-M   'P 1'
#
loop_
_entity.id
_entity.type
_entity.pdbx_description
1 polymer ?
#
loop_
_entity_poly.entity_id
_entity_poly.type
_entity_poly.pdbx_seq_one_letter_code
_entity_poly.pdbx_strand_id
1 'polypeptide(L)'
;MAPRKGAAATATKKQVVKKKTQSKGKGNSTSTPTRNRSGLQKKSSTQKLPQSKKQSLPPHEPSATQRPRQSSKTAIKKEPVSLVSHTENGSAAKVRVKNNAPVSPKKSAVKVKEEIPKVKRELPPSPEKDSEQPPHKKVAPNNLKAVKVKGSKKPGQCKFVGAHVSISGGLEHAVTRAVELGAQSFGLFLRSQRQWACKPLTQESANRFREACHEYNFAPHQILPHGSYLLNCGSPDSEVLQKSRATLVDELKRCEMLGLVYYNFHPGSTCGTISIEECIDRIAESINLAHRETSYVIAVVENMCRQGHTIGGDFRELKGIIDRVKDKSRIGICLDTCHAFAAGYDLSKEEGFEEMMSDFDSIIGLSYLKAVHLNDSKGKLGSHLDRHENIGKGSIGLEGFRRIMNDPRLDHLPMILETPEMDYAKEIVLLYSLYS
;
A
#
# COMPACT_ATOMS: atom_id res chain seq x y z
N MET A 1 -58.65 32.43 -36.26
CA MET A 1 -59.56 32.11 -35.13
C MET A 1 -58.77 32.13 -33.85
N ALA A 2 -58.92 33.19 -33.06
CA ALA A 2 -58.68 33.14 -31.61
C ALA A 2 -59.93 32.52 -30.94
N PRO A 3 -60.10 32.43 -29.60
CA PRO A 3 -59.15 32.64 -28.49
C PRO A 3 -59.37 31.69 -27.25
N ARG A 4 -58.56 31.90 -26.19
CA ARG A 4 -58.90 31.91 -24.71
C ARG A 4 -59.55 30.66 -24.09
N LYS A 5 -59.18 30.22 -22.89
CA LYS A 5 -59.44 30.77 -21.52
C LYS A 5 -58.74 29.80 -20.55
N GLY A 6 -58.31 30.10 -19.33
CA GLY A 6 -58.44 31.23 -18.42
C GLY A 6 -57.90 30.76 -17.05
N ALA A 7 -57.31 31.68 -16.30
CA ALA A 7 -56.93 31.47 -14.90
C ALA A 7 -58.14 31.71 -13.99
N ALA A 8 -58.21 31.03 -12.84
CA ALA A 8 -58.72 31.58 -11.58
C ALA A 8 -58.42 30.67 -10.39
N ALA A 9 -58.03 31.31 -9.29
CA ALA A 9 -57.67 30.77 -7.99
C ALA A 9 -58.89 30.70 -7.03
N THR A 10 -58.59 30.47 -5.74
CA THR A 10 -59.41 30.57 -4.51
C THR A 10 -60.23 29.33 -4.11
N ALA A 11 -60.39 28.95 -2.83
CA ALA A 11 -59.77 29.30 -1.55
C ALA A 11 -60.27 28.31 -0.46
N THR A 12 -59.49 28.17 0.62
CA THR A 12 -59.90 27.92 2.03
C THR A 12 -60.90 26.80 2.40
N LYS A 13 -60.49 25.92 3.34
CA LYS A 13 -60.95 25.95 4.75
C LYS A 13 -60.23 24.95 5.66
N LYS A 14 -59.90 25.45 6.86
CA LYS A 14 -59.45 24.73 8.08
C LYS A 14 -60.62 24.00 8.75
N GLN A 15 -60.33 22.90 9.46
CA GLN A 15 -60.87 22.45 10.77
C GLN A 15 -60.09 21.18 11.14
N VAL A 16 -59.26 21.07 12.20
CA VAL A 16 -59.48 21.20 13.66
C VAL A 16 -60.63 20.35 14.19
N VAL A 17 -60.30 19.20 14.79
CA VAL A 17 -61.00 18.68 15.99
C VAL A 17 -59.98 18.07 16.97
N LYS A 18 -59.92 18.67 18.16
CA LYS A 18 -59.41 18.12 19.42
C LYS A 18 -60.52 17.33 20.12
N LYS A 19 -60.16 16.32 20.93
CA LYS A 19 -60.75 16.03 22.26
C LYS A 19 -59.73 15.16 23.03
N LYS A 20 -59.06 15.64 24.09
CA LYS A 20 -59.49 15.77 25.51
C LYS A 20 -60.01 14.43 26.05
N THR A 21 -59.39 13.85 27.09
CA THR A 21 -59.55 14.24 28.52
C THR A 21 -58.50 13.47 29.36
N GLN A 22 -57.73 14.13 30.26
CA GLN A 22 -57.96 14.33 31.71
C GLN A 22 -57.89 13.02 32.53
N SER A 23 -57.25 12.90 33.70
CA SER A 23 -56.82 13.91 34.69
C SER A 23 -56.00 13.32 35.86
N LYS A 24 -55.31 14.23 36.59
CA LYS A 24 -55.00 14.26 38.05
C LYS A 24 -53.98 13.24 38.60
N GLY A 25 -53.02 13.62 39.46
CA GLY A 25 -52.69 14.91 40.05
C GLY A 25 -51.74 14.77 41.26
N LYS A 26 -51.15 15.90 41.66
CA LYS A 26 -50.52 16.25 42.98
C LYS A 26 -49.32 15.37 43.43
N GLY A 27 -48.23 15.88 43.98
CA GLY A 27 -47.82 17.22 44.38
C GLY A 27 -46.51 17.15 45.17
N ASN A 28 -45.80 18.28 45.18
CA ASN A 28 -44.86 18.82 46.17
C ASN A 28 -43.54 18.10 46.59
N SER A 29 -42.47 18.85 46.32
CA SER A 29 -41.54 19.49 47.28
C SER A 29 -40.25 18.78 47.71
N THR A 30 -39.15 19.44 47.28
CA THR A 30 -38.00 19.95 48.05
C THR A 30 -36.84 19.03 48.46
N SER A 31 -35.66 19.65 48.26
CA SER A 31 -34.40 19.55 49.00
C SER A 31 -33.32 18.58 48.49
N THR A 32 -32.28 19.19 47.90
CA THR A 32 -30.86 18.78 48.00
C THR A 32 -30.37 18.97 49.45
N PRO A 33 -29.39 18.18 49.94
CA PRO A 33 -27.99 18.57 49.77
C PRO A 33 -26.96 17.43 49.65
N THR A 34 -25.75 17.86 49.31
CA THR A 34 -24.45 17.19 49.19
C THR A 34 -23.90 16.48 50.44
N ARG A 35 -23.01 15.49 50.19
CA ARG A 35 -21.61 15.30 50.67
C ARG A 35 -21.25 13.98 51.40
N ASN A 36 -20.07 13.47 51.01
CA ASN A 36 -19.01 12.75 51.78
C ASN A 36 -18.90 11.21 51.83
N ARG A 37 -17.82 10.74 51.17
CA ARG A 37 -16.66 9.92 51.63
C ARG A 37 -16.81 8.86 52.74
N SER A 38 -16.37 7.64 52.39
CA SER A 38 -15.53 6.68 53.17
C SER A 38 -15.17 5.50 52.24
N GLY A 39 -13.97 4.91 52.09
CA GLY A 39 -12.76 4.86 52.92
C GLY A 39 -12.74 3.62 53.82
N LEU A 40 -12.07 2.52 53.42
CA LEU A 40 -11.36 1.45 54.19
C LEU A 40 -11.36 0.12 53.38
N GLN A 41 -10.24 -0.39 52.85
CA GLN A 41 -9.11 -1.16 53.44
C GLN A 41 -9.31 -2.68 53.65
N LYS A 42 -8.51 -3.44 52.86
CA LYS A 42 -7.77 -4.70 53.07
C LYS A 42 -8.20 -5.69 54.17
N LYS A 43 -8.22 -6.99 53.79
CA LYS A 43 -7.46 -8.06 54.50
C LYS A 43 -7.27 -9.32 53.65
N SER A 44 -6.07 -9.89 53.75
CA SER A 44 -5.54 -11.13 53.19
C SER A 44 -5.74 -12.31 54.15
N SER A 45 -5.79 -13.56 53.64
CA SER A 45 -5.24 -14.73 54.35
C SER A 45 -5.05 -15.95 53.44
N THR A 46 -3.93 -16.61 53.68
CA THR A 46 -3.24 -17.76 53.04
C THR A 46 -3.69 -19.16 53.47
N GLN A 47 -3.25 -20.19 52.70
CA GLN A 47 -2.83 -21.59 53.03
C GLN A 47 -3.54 -22.64 52.13
N LYS A 48 -2.98 -23.79 51.68
CA LYS A 48 -1.67 -24.49 51.77
C LYS A 48 -1.66 -25.63 50.71
N LEU A 49 -0.47 -26.05 50.27
CA LEU A 49 -0.17 -27.23 49.42
C LEU A 49 -0.36 -28.61 50.12
N PRO A 50 -0.25 -29.73 49.37
CA PRO A 50 0.91 -30.60 49.61
C PRO A 50 1.70 -31.05 48.35
N GLN A 51 2.95 -31.46 48.61
CA GLN A 51 4.06 -31.81 47.70
C GLN A 51 4.15 -33.31 47.36
N SER A 52 4.85 -33.65 46.25
CA SER A 52 5.99 -34.62 46.16
C SER A 52 6.45 -34.69 44.68
N LYS A 53 7.70 -34.96 44.25
CA LYS A 53 9.02 -35.23 44.86
C LYS A 53 10.11 -34.96 43.78
N LYS A 54 11.32 -34.64 44.25
CA LYS A 54 12.54 -34.25 43.53
C LYS A 54 13.21 -35.36 42.70
N GLN A 55 13.99 -34.97 41.68
CA GLN A 55 15.40 -35.36 41.53
C GLN A 55 16.16 -34.37 40.61
N SER A 56 17.46 -34.18 40.88
CA SER A 56 18.27 -33.02 40.49
C SER A 56 19.69 -33.40 40.03
N LEU A 57 20.15 -32.75 38.95
CA LEU A 57 21.54 -32.30 38.60
C LEU A 57 22.58 -33.36 38.14
N PRO A 58 23.64 -33.00 37.36
CA PRO A 58 24.31 -31.69 37.27
C PRO A 58 24.67 -31.15 35.85
N PRO A 59 25.29 -29.94 35.75
CA PRO A 59 25.59 -29.25 34.49
C PRO A 59 27.07 -29.45 34.05
N HIS A 60 27.36 -29.17 32.78
CA HIS A 60 28.74 -28.95 32.32
C HIS A 60 28.82 -27.78 31.32
N GLU A 61 29.78 -26.90 31.59
CA GLU A 61 30.18 -25.73 30.82
C GLU A 61 31.52 -26.03 30.07
N PRO A 62 32.15 -25.07 29.36
CA PRO A 62 32.49 -25.14 27.94
C PRO A 62 33.90 -25.69 27.63
N SER A 63 34.17 -25.98 26.35
CA SER A 63 35.54 -26.15 25.86
C SER A 63 35.74 -25.59 24.45
N ALA A 64 36.77 -24.75 24.33
CA ALA A 64 37.37 -24.29 23.09
C ALA A 64 38.65 -25.08 22.84
N THR A 65 38.89 -25.57 21.62
CA THR A 65 40.25 -25.78 21.10
C THR A 65 40.28 -25.92 19.57
N GLN A 66 40.95 -24.95 18.93
CA GLN A 66 42.01 -25.08 17.92
C GLN A 66 41.85 -26.02 16.69
N ARG A 67 41.98 -25.39 15.51
CA ARG A 67 42.48 -25.92 14.23
C ARG A 67 43.94 -26.45 14.35
N PRO A 68 44.40 -27.38 13.49
CA PRO A 68 45.09 -26.96 12.25
C PRO A 68 44.97 -27.88 11.00
N ARG A 69 45.13 -27.24 9.82
CA ARG A 69 45.86 -27.66 8.58
C ARG A 69 45.41 -28.94 7.82
N GLN A 70 44.90 -28.84 6.59
CA GLN A 70 45.55 -28.70 5.25
C GLN A 70 45.65 -30.03 4.47
N SER A 71 45.52 -29.91 3.14
CA SER A 71 45.72 -30.90 2.07
C SER A 71 44.55 -31.89 1.88
N SER A 72 44.14 -32.28 0.67
CA SER A 72 44.77 -32.23 -0.65
C SER A 72 43.71 -32.35 -1.76
N LYS A 73 44.03 -31.73 -2.91
CA LYS A 73 43.37 -31.90 -4.20
C LYS A 73 43.48 -33.36 -4.66
N THR A 74 42.39 -33.93 -5.21
CA THR A 74 42.50 -34.88 -6.31
C THR A 74 41.26 -34.82 -7.20
N ALA A 75 41.49 -34.49 -8.48
CA ALA A 75 40.56 -34.65 -9.57
C ALA A 75 40.73 -36.06 -10.16
N ILE A 76 39.64 -36.74 -10.52
CA ILE A 76 39.69 -37.90 -11.42
C ILE A 76 38.57 -37.78 -12.47
N LYS A 77 38.99 -37.93 -13.72
CA LYS A 77 38.20 -37.92 -14.96
C LYS A 77 37.54 -39.28 -15.23
N LYS A 78 36.32 -39.19 -15.76
CA LYS A 78 35.68 -39.94 -16.87
C LYS A 78 35.90 -41.46 -17.08
N GLU A 79 34.74 -42.15 -17.03
CA GLU A 79 34.15 -43.09 -18.04
C GLU A 79 34.86 -44.41 -18.43
N PRO A 80 34.20 -45.34 -19.15
CA PRO A 80 32.87 -45.96 -18.93
C PRO A 80 32.91 -47.50 -19.16
N VAL A 81 31.93 -48.29 -18.70
CA VAL A 81 31.68 -49.65 -19.23
C VAL A 81 30.19 -49.98 -19.23
N SER A 82 29.80 -50.74 -20.25
CA SER A 82 28.47 -51.03 -20.78
C SER A 82 28.03 -52.50 -20.57
N LEU A 83 26.72 -52.74 -20.81
CA LEU A 83 26.03 -54.03 -21.12
C LEU A 83 25.85 -54.99 -19.92
N VAL A 84 24.75 -55.73 -19.71
CA VAL A 84 23.90 -56.52 -20.64
C VAL A 84 22.46 -56.67 -20.08
N SER A 85 21.54 -56.92 -21.00
CA SER A 85 20.08 -57.18 -20.97
C SER A 85 19.55 -58.37 -20.15
N HIS A 86 18.25 -58.32 -19.79
CA HIS A 86 17.29 -59.42 -20.00
C HIS A 86 15.85 -58.89 -20.23
N THR A 87 15.13 -59.62 -21.06
CA THR A 87 13.82 -59.39 -21.71
C THR A 87 12.65 -60.02 -20.94
N GLU A 88 11.43 -59.47 -21.05
CA GLU A 88 10.31 -60.04 -21.85
C GLU A 88 8.92 -59.36 -21.65
N ASN A 89 8.31 -59.05 -22.80
CA ASN A 89 6.91 -59.16 -23.26
C ASN A 89 5.70 -58.54 -22.54
N GLY A 90 4.88 -57.82 -23.34
CA GLY A 90 3.53 -57.41 -22.99
C GLY A 90 2.76 -56.56 -24.01
N SER A 91 2.53 -57.08 -25.22
CA SER A 91 1.41 -56.79 -26.14
C SER A 91 1.24 -55.41 -26.82
N ALA A 92 0.60 -55.47 -27.99
CA ALA A 92 0.70 -54.55 -29.10
C ALA A 92 -0.61 -53.78 -29.37
N ALA A 93 -0.48 -52.56 -29.91
CA ALA A 93 -1.45 -52.00 -30.86
C ALA A 93 -0.70 -51.13 -31.89
N LYS A 94 -0.72 -51.58 -33.14
CA LYS A 94 -0.12 -50.93 -34.32
C LYS A 94 -1.03 -49.81 -34.83
N VAL A 95 -0.50 -48.61 -35.05
CA VAL A 95 -0.84 -47.78 -36.22
C VAL A 95 0.45 -47.19 -36.81
N ARG A 96 0.46 -47.13 -38.13
CA ARG A 96 1.55 -47.20 -39.08
C ARG A 96 2.17 -45.82 -39.36
N VAL A 97 3.44 -45.61 -39.00
CA VAL A 97 4.27 -44.49 -39.48
C VAL A 97 5.16 -45.01 -40.60
N LYS A 98 5.11 -44.36 -41.78
CA LYS A 98 6.09 -44.56 -42.85
C LYS A 98 7.19 -43.51 -42.69
N ASN A 99 8.42 -43.99 -42.55
CA ASN A 99 9.65 -43.21 -42.63
C ASN A 99 9.84 -42.64 -44.04
N ASN A 100 10.44 -41.45 -44.12
CA ASN A 100 11.64 -41.19 -44.91
C ASN A 100 12.26 -39.85 -44.52
N ALA A 101 13.58 -39.87 -44.33
CA ALA A 101 14.49 -38.73 -44.30
C ALA A 101 15.68 -39.10 -45.21
N PRO A 102 16.67 -38.22 -45.49
CA PRO A 102 16.71 -36.76 -45.49
C PRO A 102 17.36 -36.18 -46.78
N VAL A 103 17.05 -34.95 -47.21
CA VAL A 103 17.96 -34.13 -48.05
C VAL A 103 17.71 -32.64 -47.80
N SER A 104 18.76 -31.88 -47.49
CA SER A 104 18.78 -30.39 -47.46
C SER A 104 18.98 -29.82 -48.87
N PRO A 105 18.48 -28.61 -49.20
CA PRO A 105 19.44 -27.50 -49.36
C PRO A 105 18.94 -26.05 -49.10
N LYS A 106 19.89 -25.22 -48.65
CA LYS A 106 20.21 -23.79 -48.92
C LYS A 106 19.13 -22.75 -49.30
N LYS A 107 19.14 -21.69 -48.48
CA LYS A 107 18.95 -20.23 -48.70
C LYS A 107 18.63 -19.71 -50.12
N SER A 108 17.56 -18.90 -50.22
CA SER A 108 17.57 -17.55 -50.83
C SER A 108 16.23 -16.82 -50.63
N ALA A 109 16.30 -15.49 -50.59
CA ALA A 109 15.28 -14.55 -50.12
C ALA A 109 14.35 -14.05 -51.23
N VAL A 110 13.09 -13.73 -50.91
CA VAL A 110 12.29 -12.68 -51.59
C VAL A 110 11.42 -11.93 -50.56
N LYS A 111 11.45 -10.61 -50.68
CA LYS A 111 10.75 -9.56 -49.90
C LYS A 111 9.24 -9.55 -50.20
N VAL A 112 8.44 -9.26 -49.17
CA VAL A 112 7.16 -8.54 -49.32
C VAL A 112 7.24 -7.26 -48.49
N LYS A 113 7.01 -6.12 -49.14
CA LYS A 113 6.97 -4.77 -48.57
C LYS A 113 5.57 -4.49 -48.04
N GLU A 114 5.47 -4.00 -46.81
CA GLU A 114 4.42 -3.05 -46.42
C GLU A 114 5.09 -1.82 -45.79
N GLU A 115 4.75 -0.66 -46.32
CA GLU A 115 5.33 0.65 -46.00
C GLU A 115 4.57 1.30 -44.84
N ILE A 116 5.29 1.71 -43.80
CA ILE A 116 4.81 2.65 -42.76
C ILE A 116 5.66 3.93 -42.89
N PRO A 117 5.06 5.14 -42.97
CA PRO A 117 5.83 6.36 -43.23
C PRO A 117 6.66 6.78 -42.01
N LYS A 118 7.97 6.98 -42.21
CA LYS A 118 8.87 7.60 -41.22
C LYS A 118 8.86 9.13 -41.40
N VAL A 119 8.25 9.83 -40.46
CA VAL A 119 8.45 11.28 -40.28
C VAL A 119 9.81 11.48 -39.61
N LYS A 120 10.76 12.09 -40.33
CA LYS A 120 12.02 12.60 -39.77
C LYS A 120 11.70 13.85 -38.95
N ARG A 121 12.07 13.85 -37.66
CA ARG A 121 12.12 15.07 -36.85
C ARG A 121 13.60 15.34 -36.57
N GLU A 122 14.12 16.39 -37.19
CA GLU A 122 15.48 16.86 -36.99
C GLU A 122 15.64 17.40 -35.55
N LEU A 123 16.69 16.96 -34.87
CA LEU A 123 17.11 17.47 -33.58
C LEU A 123 17.99 18.71 -33.82
N PRO A 124 17.75 19.84 -33.13
CA PRO A 124 18.61 21.01 -33.21
C PRO A 124 19.96 20.74 -32.50
N PRO A 125 21.05 21.42 -32.91
CA PRO A 125 22.39 21.15 -32.40
C PRO A 125 22.57 21.63 -30.96
N SER A 126 23.35 20.86 -30.21
CA SER A 126 23.83 21.19 -28.86
C SER A 126 24.80 22.37 -28.89
N PRO A 127 24.70 23.39 -28.02
CA PRO A 127 25.74 24.38 -27.86
C PRO A 127 26.87 23.85 -26.97
N GLU A 128 28.10 24.14 -27.40
CA GLU A 128 29.35 23.88 -26.70
C GLU A 128 29.52 24.76 -25.43
N LYS A 129 30.42 24.31 -24.57
CA LYS A 129 30.85 24.96 -23.33
C LYS A 129 31.61 26.26 -23.62
N ASP A 130 31.24 27.34 -22.94
CA ASP A 130 32.12 28.19 -22.12
C ASP A 130 31.36 29.46 -21.71
N SER A 131 31.17 29.66 -20.39
CA SER A 131 31.14 30.97 -19.73
C SER A 131 30.83 30.84 -18.24
N GLU A 132 31.53 31.67 -17.46
CA GLU A 132 31.56 31.77 -16.01
C GLU A 132 30.17 31.86 -15.36
N GLN A 133 29.99 31.20 -14.22
CA GLN A 133 28.81 31.35 -13.37
C GLN A 133 28.81 32.73 -12.66
N PRO A 134 27.76 33.55 -12.79
CA PRO A 134 27.55 34.68 -11.89
C PRO A 134 26.90 34.20 -10.58
N PRO A 135 27.07 34.92 -9.46
CA PRO A 135 26.69 34.43 -8.14
C PRO A 135 25.17 34.27 -8.01
N HIS A 136 24.75 33.18 -7.36
CA HIS A 136 23.37 32.87 -7.02
C HIS A 136 22.67 34.06 -6.33
N LYS A 137 21.77 34.73 -7.04
CA LYS A 137 20.76 35.59 -6.41
C LYS A 137 19.76 34.69 -5.70
N LYS A 138 19.59 34.92 -4.40
CA LYS A 138 18.52 34.36 -3.57
C LYS A 138 17.19 34.56 -4.29
N VAL A 139 16.54 33.46 -4.69
CA VAL A 139 15.16 33.48 -5.16
C VAL A 139 14.31 33.75 -3.92
N ALA A 140 13.66 34.92 -3.88
CA ALA A 140 12.71 35.26 -2.84
C ALA A 140 11.54 34.25 -2.84
N PRO A 141 10.96 33.91 -1.68
CA PRO A 141 9.83 33.01 -1.62
C PRO A 141 8.68 33.63 -2.43
N ASN A 142 8.30 33.00 -3.53
CA ASN A 142 7.09 33.34 -4.23
C ASN A 142 5.92 33.11 -3.27
N ASN A 143 5.04 34.10 -3.16
CA ASN A 143 3.77 34.04 -2.46
C ASN A 143 2.88 32.93 -3.07
N LEU A 144 3.16 31.68 -2.71
CA LEU A 144 2.23 30.56 -2.87
C LEU A 144 1.09 30.81 -1.89
N LYS A 145 0.09 31.59 -2.33
CA LYS A 145 -1.18 31.65 -1.62
C LYS A 145 -1.77 30.25 -1.72
N ALA A 146 -1.76 29.50 -0.62
CA ALA A 146 -2.54 28.28 -0.47
C ALA A 146 -3.93 28.56 -1.05
N VAL A 147 -4.36 27.72 -2.00
CA VAL A 147 -5.74 27.77 -2.45
C VAL A 147 -6.57 27.63 -1.18
N LYS A 148 -7.31 28.69 -0.81
CA LYS A 148 -8.33 28.58 0.24
C LYS A 148 -9.38 27.64 -0.31
N VAL A 149 -9.14 26.35 -0.17
CA VAL A 149 -10.12 25.32 -0.48
C VAL A 149 -11.33 25.66 0.38
N LYS A 150 -12.44 26.02 -0.29
CA LYS A 150 -13.74 26.21 0.35
C LYS A 150 -14.20 24.84 0.87
N GLY A 151 -13.71 24.50 2.05
CA GLY A 151 -13.82 23.20 2.71
C GLY A 151 -12.88 23.18 3.93
N SER A 152 -12.78 24.32 4.62
CA SER A 152 -11.96 24.46 5.83
C SER A 152 -12.26 23.32 6.79
N LYS A 153 -11.20 22.63 7.23
CA LYS A 153 -11.20 21.51 8.17
C LYS A 153 -12.31 21.73 9.22
N LYS A 154 -13.36 20.90 9.20
CA LYS A 154 -14.43 21.01 10.21
C LYS A 154 -13.80 20.78 11.59
N PRO A 155 -14.24 21.49 12.64
CA PRO A 155 -13.82 21.17 14.01
C PRO A 155 -14.07 19.69 14.31
N GLY A 156 -13.03 18.95 14.71
CA GLY A 156 -13.10 17.50 14.96
C GLY A 156 -12.78 16.59 13.77
N GLN A 157 -12.46 17.13 12.59
CA GLN A 157 -12.10 16.31 11.42
C GLN A 157 -10.70 15.68 11.56
N CYS A 158 -10.65 14.35 11.61
CA CYS A 158 -9.45 13.55 11.85
C CYS A 158 -8.84 12.88 10.60
N LYS A 159 -9.43 13.06 9.41
CA LYS A 159 -8.96 12.44 8.15
C LYS A 159 -7.85 13.25 7.45
N PHE A 160 -6.73 12.60 7.12
CA PHE A 160 -5.64 13.21 6.35
C PHE A 160 -5.71 12.80 4.89
N VAL A 161 -6.54 13.49 4.11
CA VAL A 161 -6.73 13.21 2.68
C VAL A 161 -5.71 13.97 1.85
N GLY A 162 -5.13 13.29 0.88
CA GLY A 162 -4.20 13.84 -0.08
C GLY A 162 -4.14 13.03 -1.36
N ALA A 163 -3.05 13.18 -2.09
CA ALA A 163 -2.83 12.48 -3.35
C ALA A 163 -1.36 12.13 -3.55
N HIS A 164 -1.10 11.18 -4.45
CA HIS A 164 0.25 10.89 -4.89
C HIS A 164 0.74 12.02 -5.82
N VAL A 165 1.72 12.80 -5.37
CA VAL A 165 2.22 13.98 -6.09
C VAL A 165 3.55 13.72 -6.81
N SER A 166 3.79 14.49 -7.86
CA SER A 166 5.04 14.41 -8.63
C SER A 166 6.22 14.98 -7.84
N ILE A 167 7.39 14.36 -8.03
CA ILE A 167 8.70 14.84 -7.55
C ILE A 167 9.52 15.54 -8.64
N SER A 168 8.90 15.86 -9.79
CA SER A 168 9.60 16.52 -10.88
C SER A 168 10.24 17.83 -10.41
N GLY A 169 11.51 18.05 -10.76
CA GLY A 169 12.29 19.22 -10.33
C GLY A 169 12.87 19.15 -8.92
N GLY A 170 12.51 18.16 -8.09
CA GLY A 170 13.02 18.03 -6.72
C GLY A 170 11.98 17.41 -5.77
N LEU A 171 12.45 16.75 -4.71
CA LEU A 171 11.58 16.15 -3.69
C LEU A 171 10.81 17.22 -2.91
N GLU A 172 11.47 18.34 -2.61
CA GLU A 172 10.90 19.50 -1.91
C GLU A 172 9.65 20.07 -2.63
N HIS A 173 9.57 19.93 -3.96
CA HIS A 173 8.41 20.39 -4.73
C HIS A 173 7.19 19.49 -4.57
N ALA A 174 7.34 18.25 -4.09
CA ALA A 174 6.19 17.43 -3.72
C ALA A 174 5.38 18.10 -2.61
N VAL A 175 6.07 18.72 -1.64
CA VAL A 175 5.42 19.41 -0.51
C VAL A 175 4.60 20.59 -1.01
N THR A 176 5.19 21.47 -1.82
CA THR A 176 4.47 22.64 -2.36
C THR A 176 3.29 22.24 -3.24
N ARG A 177 3.42 21.16 -4.03
CA ARG A 177 2.30 20.61 -4.82
C ARG A 177 1.17 20.08 -3.93
N ALA A 178 1.50 19.39 -2.85
CA ALA A 178 0.49 18.93 -1.88
C ALA A 178 -0.28 20.13 -1.27
N VAL A 179 0.43 21.22 -0.94
CA VAL A 179 -0.19 22.47 -0.46
C VAL A 179 -1.12 23.09 -1.50
N GLU A 180 -0.70 23.15 -2.77
CA GLU A 180 -1.51 23.68 -3.87
C GLU A 180 -2.82 22.91 -4.06
N LEU A 181 -2.80 21.59 -3.83
CA LEU A 181 -3.98 20.72 -3.85
C LEU A 181 -4.90 20.88 -2.62
N GLY A 182 -4.44 21.58 -1.57
CA GLY A 182 -5.12 21.64 -0.28
C GLY A 182 -5.09 20.32 0.49
N ALA A 183 -4.07 19.49 0.24
CA ALA A 183 -3.93 18.18 0.85
C ALA A 183 -3.49 18.26 2.32
N GLN A 184 -3.94 17.30 3.15
CA GLN A 184 -3.50 17.10 4.53
C GLN A 184 -2.56 15.90 4.70
N SER A 185 -2.32 15.19 3.61
CA SER A 185 -1.40 14.07 3.46
C SER A 185 -0.84 14.09 2.04
N PHE A 186 0.22 13.36 1.73
CA PHE A 186 0.57 13.09 0.33
C PHE A 186 1.41 11.83 0.18
N GLY A 187 1.29 11.21 -0.99
CA GLY A 187 2.19 10.16 -1.45
C GLY A 187 3.22 10.70 -2.42
N LEU A 188 4.35 10.02 -2.56
CA LEU A 188 5.39 10.37 -3.52
C LEU A 188 6.30 9.18 -3.82
N PHE A 189 6.91 9.16 -4.99
CA PHE A 189 8.09 8.32 -5.22
C PHE A 189 9.32 9.03 -4.66
N LEU A 190 10.34 8.30 -4.17
CA LEU A 190 11.62 8.92 -3.77
C LEU A 190 12.64 8.95 -4.91
N ARG A 191 12.34 8.27 -6.01
CA ARG A 191 13.17 8.15 -7.21
C ARG A 191 12.32 7.76 -8.43
N SER A 192 12.97 7.61 -9.58
CA SER A 192 12.31 7.10 -10.79
C SER A 192 11.76 5.69 -10.56
N GLN A 193 10.47 5.48 -10.83
CA GLN A 193 9.84 4.17 -10.74
C GLN A 193 10.26 3.20 -11.86
N ARG A 194 10.86 3.69 -12.94
CA ARG A 194 11.12 2.93 -14.19
C ARG A 194 12.51 2.32 -14.27
N GLN A 195 13.39 2.61 -13.31
CA GLN A 195 14.81 2.27 -13.40
C GLN A 195 15.33 1.77 -12.05
N TRP A 196 16.20 0.76 -12.10
CA TRP A 196 16.92 0.27 -10.93
C TRP A 196 18.00 1.24 -10.45
N ALA A 197 18.70 1.87 -11.39
CA ALA A 197 19.74 2.83 -11.09
C ALA A 197 19.12 4.17 -10.64
N CYS A 198 19.59 4.68 -9.52
CA CYS A 198 19.22 6.01 -9.03
C CYS A 198 20.46 6.71 -8.49
N LYS A 199 20.52 8.03 -8.66
CA LYS A 199 21.53 8.85 -8.00
C LYS A 199 21.30 8.83 -6.48
N PRO A 200 22.36 8.79 -5.66
CA PRO A 200 22.21 8.93 -4.22
C PRO A 200 21.43 10.19 -3.86
N LEU A 201 20.56 10.10 -2.85
CA LEU A 201 19.92 11.27 -2.26
C LEU A 201 21.00 12.11 -1.57
N THR A 202 21.07 13.40 -1.86
CA THR A 202 22.03 14.30 -1.21
C THR A 202 21.46 14.82 0.11
N GLN A 203 22.34 15.07 1.09
CA GLN A 203 21.94 15.66 2.37
C GLN A 203 21.27 17.03 2.19
N GLU A 204 21.71 17.80 1.20
CA GLU A 204 21.13 19.10 0.86
C GLU A 204 19.68 18.97 0.40
N SER A 205 19.38 18.04 -0.52
CA SER A 205 18.00 17.80 -0.98
C SER A 205 17.12 17.28 0.15
N ALA A 206 17.66 16.39 1.00
CA ALA A 206 16.95 15.91 2.18
C ALA A 206 16.64 17.03 3.19
N ASN A 207 17.57 17.97 3.39
CA ASN A 207 17.34 19.15 4.25
C ASN A 207 16.22 20.03 3.69
N ARG A 208 16.27 20.38 2.39
CA ARG A 208 15.22 21.20 1.76
C ARG A 208 13.85 20.55 1.84
N PHE A 209 13.76 19.23 1.67
CA PHE A 209 12.51 18.50 1.85
C PHE A 209 11.99 18.62 3.29
N ARG A 210 12.83 18.38 4.29
CA ARG A 210 12.45 18.48 5.72
C ARG A 210 12.04 19.90 6.11
N GLU A 211 12.77 20.91 5.62
CA GLU A 211 12.44 22.33 5.81
C GLU A 211 11.07 22.67 5.21
N ALA A 212 10.79 22.22 3.98
CA ALA A 212 9.49 22.41 3.35
C ALA A 212 8.36 21.72 4.13
N CYS A 213 8.55 20.47 4.57
CA CYS A 213 7.56 19.77 5.40
C CYS A 213 7.27 20.52 6.71
N HIS A 214 8.30 21.05 7.36
CA HIS A 214 8.14 21.86 8.57
C HIS A 214 7.42 23.18 8.29
N GLU A 215 7.80 23.90 7.23
CA GLU A 215 7.17 25.17 6.83
C GLU A 215 5.67 25.02 6.57
N TYR A 216 5.27 23.92 5.91
CA TYR A 216 3.88 23.67 5.53
C TYR A 216 3.12 22.74 6.49
N ASN A 217 3.69 22.43 7.66
CA ASN A 217 3.08 21.62 8.72
C ASN A 217 2.66 20.20 8.29
N PHE A 218 3.46 19.52 7.46
CA PHE A 218 3.30 18.09 7.21
C PHE A 218 4.14 17.28 8.20
N ALA A 219 3.47 16.59 9.12
CA ALA A 219 4.12 15.65 10.01
C ALA A 219 4.51 14.36 9.26
N PRO A 220 5.59 13.66 9.66
CA PRO A 220 6.06 12.46 8.96
C PRO A 220 5.01 11.36 8.75
N HIS A 221 4.07 11.19 9.66
CA HIS A 221 3.00 10.18 9.56
C HIS A 221 1.90 10.55 8.54
N GLN A 222 1.93 11.76 8.00
CA GLN A 222 1.02 12.23 6.95
C GLN A 222 1.64 12.11 5.55
N ILE A 223 2.79 11.44 5.43
CA ILE A 223 3.53 11.32 4.17
C ILE A 223 3.77 9.84 3.93
N LEU A 224 3.37 9.36 2.75
CA LEU A 224 3.44 7.95 2.39
C LEU A 224 4.24 7.77 1.10
N PRO A 225 5.58 7.64 1.19
CA PRO A 225 6.40 7.25 0.07
C PRO A 225 5.95 5.93 -0.53
N HIS A 226 5.97 5.83 -1.86
CA HIS A 226 5.64 4.60 -2.59
C HIS A 226 6.88 4.04 -3.29
N GLY A 227 7.02 2.72 -3.27
CA GLY A 227 8.07 2.00 -3.97
C GLY A 227 7.86 1.89 -5.48
N SER A 228 8.94 1.62 -6.21
CA SER A 228 8.89 1.39 -7.66
C SER A 228 8.11 0.11 -8.01
N TYR A 229 7.39 0.14 -9.12
CA TYR A 229 6.72 -1.04 -9.69
C TYR A 229 7.67 -2.16 -10.14
N LEU A 230 8.98 -1.90 -10.16
CA LEU A 230 9.99 -2.91 -10.46
C LEU A 230 10.25 -3.86 -9.28
N LEU A 231 9.92 -3.45 -8.05
CA LEU A 231 10.16 -4.25 -6.86
C LEU A 231 9.31 -5.53 -6.91
N ASN A 232 9.98 -6.67 -6.77
CA ASN A 232 9.35 -7.93 -6.42
C ASN A 232 10.19 -8.60 -5.32
N CYS A 233 9.86 -8.28 -4.07
CA CYS A 233 10.55 -8.78 -2.88
C CYS A 233 10.33 -10.29 -2.64
N GLY A 234 9.39 -10.89 -3.37
CA GLY A 234 9.12 -12.33 -3.41
C GLY A 234 9.61 -13.02 -4.68
N SER A 235 10.37 -12.33 -5.54
CA SER A 235 10.66 -12.83 -6.88
C SER A 235 11.32 -14.21 -6.88
N PRO A 236 10.88 -15.13 -7.75
CA PRO A 236 11.56 -16.40 -8.00
C PRO A 236 12.93 -16.19 -8.67
N ASP A 237 13.07 -15.13 -9.46
CA ASP A 237 14.30 -14.76 -10.16
C ASP A 237 15.31 -14.15 -9.19
N SER A 238 16.49 -14.76 -9.12
CA SER A 238 17.52 -14.37 -8.14
C SER A 238 18.08 -12.97 -8.37
N GLU A 239 18.13 -12.49 -9.62
CA GLU A 239 18.66 -11.17 -9.96
C GLU A 239 17.62 -10.10 -9.59
N VAL A 240 16.35 -10.30 -9.95
CA VAL A 240 15.24 -9.41 -9.57
C VAL A 240 15.09 -9.37 -8.06
N LEU A 241 15.20 -10.51 -7.37
CA LEU A 241 15.13 -10.57 -5.91
C LEU A 241 16.25 -9.76 -5.25
N GLN A 242 17.49 -9.91 -5.72
CA GLN A 242 18.63 -9.14 -5.19
C GLN A 242 18.49 -7.65 -5.46
N LYS A 243 18.08 -7.24 -6.66
CA LYS A 243 17.82 -5.83 -7.00
C LYS A 243 16.67 -5.23 -6.18
N SER A 244 15.62 -6.02 -5.93
CA SER A 244 14.48 -5.61 -5.09
C SER A 244 14.91 -5.41 -3.65
N ARG A 245 15.69 -6.34 -3.08
CA ARG A 245 16.24 -6.22 -1.71
C ARG A 245 17.16 -5.01 -1.55
N ALA A 246 18.10 -4.83 -2.49
CA ALA A 246 19.00 -3.67 -2.47
C ALA A 246 18.22 -2.35 -2.61
N THR A 247 17.18 -2.33 -3.45
CA THR A 247 16.32 -1.16 -3.59
C THR A 247 15.51 -0.90 -2.33
N LEU A 248 14.90 -1.92 -1.71
CA LEU A 248 14.15 -1.75 -0.46
C LEU A 248 15.04 -1.15 0.64
N VAL A 249 16.29 -1.63 0.78
CA VAL A 249 17.26 -1.06 1.72
C VAL A 249 17.55 0.42 1.40
N ASP A 250 17.84 0.75 0.14
CA ASP A 250 18.12 2.13 -0.30
C ASP A 250 16.93 3.06 -0.01
N GLU A 251 15.72 2.61 -0.31
CA GLU A 251 14.49 3.39 -0.14
C GLU A 251 14.16 3.62 1.34
N LEU A 252 14.32 2.61 2.20
CA LEU A 252 14.18 2.82 3.65
C LEU A 252 15.24 3.80 4.18
N LYS A 253 16.50 3.70 3.71
CA LYS A 253 17.55 4.67 4.07
C LYS A 253 17.21 6.09 3.60
N ARG A 254 16.62 6.25 2.41
CA ARG A 254 16.12 7.54 1.92
C ARG A 254 14.99 8.08 2.81
N CYS A 255 14.04 7.24 3.20
CA CYS A 255 13.00 7.64 4.16
C CYS A 255 13.63 8.19 5.45
N GLU A 256 14.65 7.53 6.01
CA GLU A 256 15.36 8.01 7.21
C GLU A 256 16.03 9.37 6.99
N MET A 257 16.74 9.53 5.87
CA MET A 257 17.34 10.81 5.50
C MET A 257 16.29 11.93 5.39
N LEU A 258 15.11 11.62 4.85
CA LEU A 258 14.01 12.55 4.68
C LEU A 258 13.19 12.78 5.96
N GLY A 259 13.46 12.03 7.04
CA GLY A 259 12.69 12.09 8.29
C GLY A 259 11.29 11.46 8.19
N LEU A 260 11.07 10.57 7.23
CA LEU A 260 9.80 9.89 7.00
C LEU A 260 9.72 8.59 7.79
N VAL A 261 8.50 8.21 8.22
CA VAL A 261 8.28 7.05 9.09
C VAL A 261 7.66 5.85 8.37
N TYR A 262 7.12 6.05 7.17
CA TYR A 262 6.48 5.00 6.36
C TYR A 262 7.19 4.82 5.03
N TYR A 263 7.09 3.62 4.47
CA TYR A 263 7.43 3.32 3.09
C TYR A 263 6.50 2.24 2.55
N ASN A 264 5.62 2.62 1.62
CA ASN A 264 4.63 1.75 1.01
C ASN A 264 5.20 0.99 -0.20
N PHE A 265 4.85 -0.29 -0.35
CA PHE A 265 5.19 -1.07 -1.54
C PHE A 265 4.28 -2.28 -1.70
N HIS A 266 4.14 -2.72 -2.94
CA HIS A 266 3.45 -3.97 -3.26
C HIS A 266 4.30 -5.17 -2.80
N PRO A 267 3.72 -6.24 -2.23
CA PRO A 267 4.48 -7.33 -1.63
C PRO A 267 5.40 -8.04 -2.64
N GLY A 268 4.83 -8.40 -3.80
CA GLY A 268 5.52 -9.13 -4.84
C GLY A 268 4.61 -10.11 -5.57
N SER A 269 5.23 -11.01 -6.34
CA SER A 269 4.54 -11.99 -7.16
C SER A 269 5.32 -13.30 -7.22
N THR A 270 4.62 -14.43 -7.19
CA THR A 270 5.23 -15.76 -7.39
C THR A 270 5.71 -15.98 -8.84
N CYS A 271 5.28 -15.09 -9.74
CA CYS A 271 5.41 -15.21 -11.20
C CYS A 271 4.95 -16.57 -11.76
N GLY A 272 4.11 -17.30 -11.03
CA GLY A 272 3.62 -18.63 -11.39
C GLY A 272 4.66 -19.75 -11.28
N THR A 273 5.80 -19.51 -10.64
CA THR A 273 6.93 -20.47 -10.61
C THR A 273 7.30 -21.00 -9.23
N ILE A 274 6.86 -20.34 -8.16
CA ILE A 274 7.04 -20.77 -6.77
C ILE A 274 5.70 -20.79 -6.03
N SER A 275 5.66 -21.47 -4.89
CA SER A 275 4.47 -21.49 -4.04
C SER A 275 4.19 -20.12 -3.40
N ILE A 276 2.95 -19.90 -2.97
CA ILE A 276 2.56 -18.70 -2.21
C ILE A 276 3.38 -18.61 -0.92
N GLU A 277 3.52 -19.71 -0.17
CA GLU A 277 4.30 -19.76 1.07
C GLU A 277 5.77 -19.40 0.86
N GLU A 278 6.39 -19.95 -0.19
CA GLU A 278 7.79 -19.61 -0.51
C GLU A 278 7.94 -18.13 -0.90
N CYS A 279 6.96 -17.56 -1.62
CA CYS A 279 6.97 -16.13 -1.95
C CYS A 279 6.82 -15.27 -0.69
N ILE A 280 5.91 -15.64 0.21
CA ILE A 280 5.72 -14.99 1.52
C ILE A 280 7.00 -15.04 2.35
N ASP A 281 7.69 -16.20 2.41
CA ASP A 281 8.99 -16.34 3.08
C ASP A 281 10.04 -15.38 2.50
N ARG A 282 10.12 -15.29 1.17
CA ARG A 282 11.06 -14.39 0.48
C ARG A 282 10.75 -12.92 0.76
N ILE A 283 9.48 -12.52 0.75
CA ILE A 283 9.05 -11.15 1.06
C ILE A 283 9.42 -10.78 2.49
N ALA A 284 9.08 -11.64 3.46
CA ALA A 284 9.40 -11.42 4.85
C ALA A 284 10.92 -11.35 5.10
N GLU A 285 11.73 -12.20 4.46
CA GLU A 285 13.19 -12.10 4.57
C GLU A 285 13.74 -10.83 3.93
N SER A 286 13.17 -10.38 2.81
CA SER A 286 13.55 -9.11 2.19
C SER A 286 13.29 -7.91 3.12
N ILE A 287 12.16 -7.92 3.84
CA ILE A 287 11.85 -6.91 4.86
C ILE A 287 12.82 -7.03 6.05
N ASN A 288 13.06 -8.24 6.55
CA ASN A 288 14.01 -8.49 7.64
C ASN A 288 15.43 -8.04 7.31
N LEU A 289 15.86 -8.19 6.04
CA LEU A 289 17.14 -7.69 5.55
C LEU A 289 17.18 -6.16 5.60
N ALA A 290 16.14 -5.50 5.08
CA ALA A 290 16.05 -4.04 5.09
C ALA A 290 16.04 -3.48 6.52
N HIS A 291 15.31 -4.13 7.43
CA HIS A 291 15.26 -3.78 8.85
C HIS A 291 16.60 -3.92 9.59
N ARG A 292 17.52 -4.78 9.12
CA ARG A 292 18.88 -4.87 9.71
C ARG A 292 19.76 -3.68 9.31
N GLU A 293 19.42 -3.04 8.20
CA GLU A 293 20.19 -1.96 7.58
C GLU A 293 19.61 -0.57 7.87
N THR A 294 18.46 -0.50 8.54
CA THR A 294 17.75 0.73 8.91
C THR A 294 17.22 0.64 10.33
N SER A 295 16.80 1.78 10.87
CA SER A 295 16.52 1.97 12.29
C SER A 295 15.03 2.01 12.63
N TYR A 296 14.23 2.80 11.92
CA TYR A 296 12.87 3.13 12.42
C TYR A 296 11.75 3.14 11.39
N VAL A 297 12.05 3.17 10.09
CA VAL A 297 11.00 3.24 9.06
C VAL A 297 10.16 1.95 9.07
N ILE A 298 8.85 2.13 9.07
CA ILE A 298 7.88 1.04 8.99
C ILE A 298 7.71 0.68 7.51
N ALA A 299 8.03 -0.56 7.16
CA ALA A 299 7.70 -1.14 5.87
C ALA A 299 6.18 -1.34 5.81
N VAL A 300 5.50 -0.63 4.91
CA VAL A 300 4.04 -0.68 4.74
C VAL A 300 3.75 -1.53 3.49
N VAL A 301 3.18 -2.70 3.70
CA VAL A 301 2.86 -3.65 2.63
C VAL A 301 1.42 -3.42 2.17
N GLU A 302 1.23 -3.16 0.88
CA GLU A 302 -0.10 -2.89 0.33
C GLU A 302 -0.86 -4.19 -0.01
N ASN A 303 -2.19 -4.21 0.19
CA ASN A 303 -3.02 -5.27 -0.37
C ASN A 303 -3.11 -5.17 -1.90
N MET A 304 -3.24 -6.32 -2.56
CA MET A 304 -3.29 -6.41 -4.03
C MET A 304 -4.65 -6.93 -4.50
N CYS A 305 -4.90 -6.87 -5.81
CA CYS A 305 -6.20 -7.26 -6.40
C CYS A 305 -6.32 -8.74 -6.82
N ARG A 306 -5.34 -9.60 -6.46
CA ARG A 306 -5.20 -10.99 -6.98
C ARG A 306 -4.97 -11.09 -8.49
N GLN A 307 -4.50 -10.02 -9.14
CA GLN A 307 -4.17 -10.07 -10.56
C GLN A 307 -2.99 -11.01 -10.82
N GLY A 308 -3.16 -11.94 -11.75
CA GLY A 308 -2.13 -12.88 -12.17
C GLY A 308 -1.61 -13.73 -11.01
N HIS A 309 -0.37 -13.46 -10.59
CA HIS A 309 0.32 -14.19 -9.53
C HIS A 309 0.79 -13.27 -8.39
N THR A 310 0.11 -12.15 -8.18
CA THR A 310 0.41 -11.21 -7.10
C THR A 310 0.08 -11.81 -5.74
N ILE A 311 0.88 -11.48 -4.73
CA ILE A 311 0.62 -11.79 -3.32
C ILE A 311 -0.06 -10.60 -2.68
N GLY A 312 -0.94 -10.83 -1.70
CA GLY A 312 -1.54 -9.81 -0.86
C GLY A 312 -3.00 -9.50 -1.20
N GLY A 313 -3.65 -10.31 -2.03
CA GLY A 313 -5.07 -10.16 -2.32
C GLY A 313 -6.00 -10.95 -1.40
N ASP A 314 -5.45 -11.87 -0.61
CA ASP A 314 -6.09 -12.39 0.60
C ASP A 314 -5.39 -11.78 1.82
N PHE A 315 -6.15 -11.25 2.79
CA PHE A 315 -5.57 -10.73 4.02
C PHE A 315 -4.74 -11.78 4.79
N ARG A 316 -4.99 -13.08 4.60
CA ARG A 316 -4.17 -14.15 5.18
C ARG A 316 -2.76 -14.19 4.61
N GLU A 317 -2.57 -13.81 3.35
CA GLU A 317 -1.23 -13.73 2.74
C GLU A 317 -0.42 -12.59 3.37
N LEU A 318 -1.06 -11.43 3.59
CA LEU A 318 -0.46 -10.29 4.28
C LEU A 318 -0.10 -10.64 5.74
N LYS A 319 -1.01 -11.32 6.44
CA LYS A 319 -0.74 -11.86 7.78
C LYS A 319 0.42 -12.85 7.78
N GLY A 320 0.51 -13.71 6.77
CA GLY A 320 1.61 -14.64 6.59
C GLY A 320 2.97 -13.94 6.47
N ILE A 321 3.02 -12.78 5.79
CA ILE A 321 4.22 -11.92 5.74
C ILE A 321 4.53 -11.34 7.12
N ILE A 322 3.55 -10.70 7.77
CA ILE A 322 3.70 -10.08 9.10
C ILE A 322 4.27 -11.09 10.09
N ASP A 323 3.72 -12.31 10.14
CA ASP A 323 4.13 -13.35 11.09
C ASP A 323 5.61 -13.71 10.99
N ARG A 324 6.18 -13.64 9.78
CA ARG A 324 7.58 -13.97 9.48
C ARG A 324 8.52 -12.78 9.55
N VAL A 325 8.02 -11.55 9.58
CA VAL A 325 8.83 -10.36 9.87
C VAL A 325 9.23 -10.36 11.35
N LYS A 326 10.52 -10.25 11.66
CA LYS A 326 11.05 -10.35 13.04
C LYS A 326 10.64 -9.16 13.90
N ASP A 327 10.85 -7.96 13.38
CA ASP A 327 10.49 -6.71 14.06
C ASP A 327 9.07 -6.28 13.68
N LYS A 328 8.10 -6.73 14.49
CA LYS A 328 6.67 -6.44 14.29
C LYS A 328 6.33 -4.96 14.48
N SER A 329 7.20 -4.17 15.11
CA SER A 329 6.96 -2.73 15.29
C SER A 329 7.21 -1.92 14.01
N ARG A 330 7.94 -2.50 13.05
CA ARG A 330 8.33 -1.87 11.78
C ARG A 330 7.69 -2.49 10.54
N ILE A 331 6.55 -3.16 10.70
CA ILE A 331 5.71 -3.64 9.60
C ILE A 331 4.31 -3.08 9.76
N GLY A 332 3.69 -2.72 8.64
CA GLY A 332 2.31 -2.24 8.57
C GLY A 332 1.68 -2.58 7.24
N ILE A 333 0.41 -2.24 7.09
CA ILE A 333 -0.39 -2.49 5.90
C ILE A 333 -0.99 -1.19 5.39
N CYS A 334 -0.96 -0.99 4.07
CA CYS A 334 -1.78 -0.01 3.37
C CYS A 334 -3.00 -0.73 2.79
N LEU A 335 -4.18 -0.19 3.03
CA LEU A 335 -5.42 -0.68 2.44
C LEU A 335 -5.77 0.17 1.20
N ASP A 336 -5.56 -0.37 0.01
CA ASP A 336 -6.08 0.18 -1.24
C ASP A 336 -7.50 -0.32 -1.51
N THR A 337 -8.41 0.64 -1.69
CA THR A 337 -9.84 0.38 -1.88
C THR A 337 -10.16 -0.27 -3.22
N CYS A 338 -9.47 0.10 -4.31
CA CYS A 338 -9.66 -0.50 -5.62
C CYS A 338 -9.14 -1.95 -5.60
N HIS A 339 -7.98 -2.18 -5.00
CA HIS A 339 -7.41 -3.52 -4.86
C HIS A 339 -8.29 -4.43 -4.03
N ALA A 340 -8.78 -3.97 -2.87
CA ALA A 340 -9.67 -4.74 -2.03
C ALA A 340 -10.96 -5.10 -2.78
N PHE A 341 -11.57 -4.13 -3.47
CA PHE A 341 -12.77 -4.35 -4.27
C PHE A 341 -12.53 -5.35 -5.42
N ALA A 342 -11.43 -5.20 -6.15
CA ALA A 342 -11.06 -6.12 -7.22
C ALA A 342 -10.66 -7.51 -6.70
N ALA A 343 -10.20 -7.64 -5.45
CA ALA A 343 -9.92 -8.91 -4.79
C ALA A 343 -11.18 -9.63 -4.29
N GLY A 344 -12.31 -8.92 -4.13
CA GLY A 344 -13.61 -9.50 -3.75
C GLY A 344 -14.24 -8.92 -2.48
N TYR A 345 -13.62 -7.94 -1.83
CA TYR A 345 -14.19 -7.26 -0.65
C TYR A 345 -15.18 -6.18 -1.10
N ASP A 346 -16.47 -6.28 -0.79
CA ASP A 346 -17.50 -5.38 -1.34
C ASP A 346 -17.68 -4.09 -0.54
N LEU A 347 -16.75 -3.14 -0.68
CA LEU A 347 -16.83 -1.81 -0.05
C LEU A 347 -17.96 -0.92 -0.60
N SER A 348 -18.65 -1.32 -1.67
CA SER A 348 -19.75 -0.53 -2.25
C SER A 348 -21.03 -0.58 -1.40
N LYS A 349 -21.16 -1.65 -0.59
CA LYS A 349 -22.27 -1.90 0.33
C LYS A 349 -21.84 -1.75 1.78
N GLU A 350 -22.79 -1.49 2.67
CA GLU A 350 -22.52 -1.32 4.09
C GLU A 350 -22.06 -2.62 4.75
N GLU A 351 -22.78 -3.71 4.49
CA GLU A 351 -22.48 -5.02 5.05
C GLU A 351 -21.11 -5.52 4.57
N GLY A 352 -20.80 -5.33 3.29
CA GLY A 352 -19.52 -5.74 2.71
C GLY A 352 -18.34 -4.89 3.19
N PHE A 353 -18.55 -3.59 3.44
CA PHE A 353 -17.54 -2.75 4.07
C PHE A 353 -17.25 -3.18 5.52
N GLU A 354 -18.29 -3.44 6.31
CA GLU A 354 -18.13 -3.88 7.69
C GLU A 354 -17.50 -5.28 7.77
N GLU A 355 -17.91 -6.20 6.90
CA GLU A 355 -17.29 -7.52 6.77
C GLU A 355 -15.80 -7.41 6.45
N MET A 356 -15.42 -6.59 5.47
CA MET A 356 -14.01 -6.37 5.13
C MET A 356 -13.22 -5.81 6.32
N MET A 357 -13.75 -4.81 7.03
CA MET A 357 -13.06 -4.22 8.18
C MET A 357 -12.94 -5.19 9.37
N SER A 358 -13.97 -6.02 9.59
CA SER A 358 -13.96 -7.10 10.58
C SER A 358 -12.96 -8.21 10.22
N ASP A 359 -12.90 -8.61 8.95
CA ASP A 359 -11.91 -9.55 8.42
C ASP A 359 -10.49 -8.99 8.57
N PHE A 360 -10.29 -7.71 8.24
CA PHE A 360 -9.01 -7.05 8.43
C PHE A 360 -8.57 -7.09 9.90
N ASP A 361 -9.43 -6.71 10.84
CA ASP A 361 -9.07 -6.70 12.25
C ASP A 361 -8.83 -8.10 12.82
N SER A 362 -9.67 -9.07 12.44
CA SER A 362 -9.54 -10.44 12.94
C SER A 362 -8.33 -11.19 12.38
N ILE A 363 -7.97 -10.95 11.11
CA ILE A 363 -6.86 -11.64 10.44
C ILE A 363 -5.55 -10.90 10.63
N ILE A 364 -5.53 -9.59 10.37
CA ILE A 364 -4.33 -8.75 10.38
C ILE A 364 -4.21 -8.02 11.72
N GLY A 365 -5.30 -7.38 12.17
CA GLY A 365 -5.33 -6.49 13.33
C GLY A 365 -5.19 -5.03 12.93
N LEU A 366 -6.13 -4.17 13.36
CA LEU A 366 -6.16 -2.75 13.02
C LEU A 366 -4.89 -2.00 13.45
N SER A 367 -4.15 -2.50 14.44
CA SER A 367 -2.87 -1.92 14.86
C SER A 367 -1.79 -1.92 13.76
N TYR A 368 -1.92 -2.78 12.75
CA TYR A 368 -1.03 -2.81 11.59
C TYR A 368 -1.49 -1.91 10.44
N LEU A 369 -2.72 -1.38 10.47
CA LEU A 369 -3.17 -0.45 9.43
C LEU A 369 -2.42 0.88 9.58
N LYS A 370 -1.68 1.29 8.54
CA LYS A 370 -0.86 2.51 8.55
C LYS A 370 -1.25 3.53 7.50
N ALA A 371 -2.00 3.12 6.48
CA ALA A 371 -2.38 3.99 5.38
C ALA A 371 -3.61 3.44 4.64
N VAL A 372 -4.24 4.32 3.86
CA VAL A 372 -5.31 3.96 2.93
C VAL A 372 -4.99 4.58 1.57
N HIS A 373 -5.08 3.81 0.50
CA HIS A 373 -5.17 4.39 -0.84
C HIS A 373 -6.63 4.49 -1.25
N LEU A 374 -7.02 5.66 -1.74
CA LEU A 374 -8.40 6.02 -2.07
C LEU A 374 -8.56 6.00 -3.59
N ASN A 375 -8.92 4.83 -4.11
CA ASN A 375 -9.07 4.59 -5.53
C ASN A 375 -10.43 3.94 -5.78
N ASP A 376 -11.26 4.57 -6.62
CA ASP A 376 -12.46 3.90 -7.12
C ASP A 376 -12.04 2.80 -8.11
N SER A 377 -12.91 1.85 -8.39
CA SER A 377 -12.59 0.72 -9.27
C SER A 377 -13.30 0.86 -10.61
N LYS A 378 -12.53 0.87 -11.71
CA LYS A 378 -13.12 0.73 -13.05
C LYS A 378 -13.65 -0.69 -13.30
N GLY A 379 -13.05 -1.68 -12.62
CA GLY A 379 -13.46 -3.07 -12.67
C GLY A 379 -14.68 -3.35 -11.78
N LYS A 380 -15.30 -4.51 -11.98
CA LYS A 380 -16.38 -5.03 -11.12
C LYS A 380 -15.79 -5.67 -9.84
N LEU A 381 -16.64 -5.90 -8.84
CA LEU A 381 -16.29 -6.64 -7.62
C LEU A 381 -15.65 -7.99 -8.01
N GLY A 382 -14.51 -8.33 -7.40
CA GLY A 382 -13.83 -9.60 -7.66
C GLY A 382 -13.30 -9.76 -9.09
N SER A 383 -13.11 -8.66 -9.83
CA SER A 383 -12.63 -8.72 -11.23
C SER A 383 -11.15 -9.02 -11.38
N HIS A 384 -10.37 -8.92 -10.29
CA HIS A 384 -8.91 -9.04 -10.29
C HIS A 384 -8.22 -8.07 -11.25
N LEU A 385 -8.87 -6.95 -11.52
CA LEU A 385 -8.37 -5.90 -12.40
C LEU A 385 -7.87 -4.73 -11.55
N ASP A 386 -6.55 -4.54 -11.54
CA ASP A 386 -5.93 -3.31 -11.07
C ASP A 386 -6.16 -2.19 -12.09
N ARG A 387 -7.29 -1.49 -11.95
CA ARG A 387 -7.58 -0.30 -12.77
C ARG A 387 -8.39 0.71 -11.98
N HIS A 388 -7.67 1.69 -11.46
CA HIS A 388 -8.25 2.79 -10.71
C HIS A 388 -9.21 3.62 -11.56
N GLU A 389 -10.16 4.25 -10.88
CA GLU A 389 -11.11 5.21 -11.39
C GLU A 389 -11.24 6.38 -10.42
N ASN A 390 -11.66 7.54 -10.93
CA ASN A 390 -11.91 8.70 -10.08
C ASN A 390 -13.06 8.45 -9.08
N ILE A 391 -12.98 9.11 -7.92
CA ILE A 391 -13.90 8.95 -6.81
C ILE A 391 -15.34 9.16 -7.26
N GLY A 392 -16.17 8.12 -7.09
CA GLY A 392 -17.60 8.14 -7.43
C GLY A 392 -17.92 7.85 -8.89
N LYS A 393 -16.92 7.63 -9.74
CA LYS A 393 -17.11 7.28 -11.16
C LYS A 393 -16.94 5.78 -11.44
N GLY A 394 -16.51 5.00 -10.46
CA GLY A 394 -16.31 3.56 -10.58
C GLY A 394 -17.39 2.73 -9.89
N SER A 395 -17.08 1.46 -9.68
CA SER A 395 -17.99 0.46 -9.12
C SER A 395 -18.05 0.47 -7.59
N ILE A 396 -17.13 1.14 -6.89
CA ILE A 396 -17.23 1.35 -5.44
C ILE A 396 -18.25 2.47 -5.16
N GLY A 397 -18.14 3.56 -5.92
CA GLY A 397 -19.10 4.66 -5.89
C GLY A 397 -19.02 5.53 -4.62
N LEU A 398 -19.77 6.63 -4.64
CA LEU A 398 -19.70 7.66 -3.58
C LEU A 398 -20.08 7.15 -2.19
N GLU A 399 -21.01 6.19 -2.09
CA GLU A 399 -21.45 5.68 -0.79
C GLU A 399 -20.37 4.82 -0.12
N GLY A 400 -19.55 4.09 -0.88
CA GLY A 400 -18.38 3.41 -0.31
C GLY A 400 -17.37 4.41 0.29
N PHE A 401 -17.05 5.48 -0.44
CA PHE A 401 -16.18 6.54 0.07
C PHE A 401 -16.79 7.34 1.21
N ARG A 402 -18.12 7.49 1.25
CA ARG A 402 -18.81 8.09 2.40
C ARG A 402 -18.58 7.27 3.67
N ARG A 403 -18.65 5.94 3.59
CA ARG A 403 -18.37 5.06 4.73
C ARG A 403 -16.91 5.20 5.19
N ILE A 404 -15.96 5.12 4.26
CA ILE A 404 -14.53 5.31 4.54
C ILE A 404 -14.25 6.65 5.24
N MET A 405 -14.82 7.74 4.74
CA MET A 405 -14.60 9.07 5.30
C MET A 405 -15.20 9.22 6.71
N ASN A 406 -16.22 8.45 7.06
CA ASN A 406 -16.89 8.54 8.37
C ASN A 406 -16.52 7.39 9.33
N ASP A 407 -15.65 6.47 8.93
CA ASP A 407 -15.24 5.35 9.80
C ASP A 407 -14.13 5.76 10.76
N PRO A 408 -14.35 5.80 12.09
CA PRO A 408 -13.34 6.21 13.07
C PRO A 408 -12.10 5.30 13.11
N ARG A 409 -12.19 4.03 12.65
CA ARG A 409 -11.05 3.12 12.55
C ARG A 409 -9.96 3.64 11.58
N LEU A 410 -10.34 4.53 10.67
CA LEU A 410 -9.47 5.10 9.65
C LEU A 410 -9.00 6.53 9.99
N ASP A 411 -9.23 7.00 11.22
CA ASP A 411 -8.79 8.34 11.64
C ASP A 411 -7.27 8.43 11.76
N HIS A 412 -6.73 9.62 11.49
CA HIS A 412 -5.30 9.94 11.60
C HIS A 412 -4.36 9.12 10.68
N LEU A 413 -4.91 8.32 9.78
CA LEU A 413 -4.16 7.64 8.74
C LEU A 413 -3.93 8.59 7.54
N PRO A 414 -2.76 8.53 6.88
CA PRO A 414 -2.58 9.11 5.56
C PRO A 414 -3.51 8.38 4.56
N MET A 415 -4.34 9.15 3.87
CA MET A 415 -5.28 8.67 2.86
C MET A 415 -4.93 9.27 1.50
N ILE A 416 -4.42 8.46 0.57
CA ILE A 416 -3.76 8.93 -0.66
C ILE A 416 -4.59 8.57 -1.89
N LEU A 417 -5.00 9.57 -2.67
CA LEU A 417 -5.57 9.37 -4.00
C LEU A 417 -4.50 9.01 -5.03
N GLU A 418 -4.78 8.02 -5.88
CA GLU A 418 -3.97 7.61 -7.04
C GLU A 418 -4.84 7.49 -8.31
N THR A 419 -5.88 8.31 -8.38
CA THR A 419 -6.89 8.32 -9.43
C THR A 419 -6.35 8.88 -10.77
N PRO A 420 -6.91 8.45 -11.92
CA PRO A 420 -6.27 8.64 -13.23
C PRO A 420 -6.38 10.04 -13.85
N GLU A 421 -7.46 10.79 -13.61
CA GLU A 421 -7.61 12.16 -14.19
C GLU A 421 -6.73 13.21 -13.52
N MET A 422 -6.12 12.91 -12.36
CA MET A 422 -5.24 13.81 -11.59
C MET A 422 -5.87 15.15 -11.18
N ASP A 423 -7.19 15.28 -11.19
CA ASP A 423 -7.92 16.45 -10.64
C ASP A 423 -8.08 16.33 -9.12
N TYR A 424 -6.95 16.08 -8.44
CA TYR A 424 -6.91 15.70 -7.03
C TYR A 424 -7.50 16.77 -6.12
N ALA A 425 -7.35 18.06 -6.45
CA ALA A 425 -7.92 19.14 -5.64
C ALA A 425 -9.45 19.03 -5.56
N LYS A 426 -10.13 18.68 -6.65
CA LYS A 426 -11.59 18.48 -6.65
C LYS A 426 -11.99 17.21 -5.89
N GLU A 427 -11.22 16.13 -6.03
CA GLU A 427 -11.51 14.88 -5.32
C GLU A 427 -11.27 14.98 -3.80
N ILE A 428 -10.24 15.72 -3.37
CA ILE A 428 -10.00 16.04 -1.96
C ILE A 428 -11.20 16.81 -1.39
N VAL A 429 -11.71 17.82 -2.11
CA VAL A 429 -12.91 18.57 -1.72
C VAL A 429 -14.13 17.66 -1.65
N LEU A 430 -14.32 16.80 -2.66
CA LEU A 430 -15.42 15.84 -2.71
C LEU A 430 -15.39 14.92 -1.50
N LEU A 431 -14.26 14.28 -1.19
CA LEU A 431 -14.11 13.39 -0.05
C LEU A 431 -14.44 14.09 1.28
N TYR A 432 -13.93 15.30 1.49
CA TYR A 432 -14.25 16.06 2.69
C TYR A 432 -15.72 16.51 2.76
N SER A 433 -16.41 16.66 1.61
CA SER A 433 -17.86 16.90 1.60
C SER A 433 -18.68 15.68 2.03
N LEU A 434 -18.11 14.46 1.95
CA LEU A 434 -18.75 13.23 2.43
C LEU A 434 -18.63 13.04 3.94
N TYR A 435 -17.70 13.75 4.61
CA TYR A 435 -17.50 13.72 6.06
C TYR A 435 -18.65 14.47 6.76
N SER A 436 -19.45 13.76 7.57
CA SER A 436 -20.64 14.28 8.24
C SER A 436 -20.37 14.64 9.68
#